data_AF-A0A2T4VSL0-F1
#
_entry.id   AF-A0A2T4VSL0-F1
#
_cell.length_a   1.000
_cell.length_b   1.000
_cell.length_c   1.000
_cell.angle_alpha   90.00
_cell.angle_beta   90.00
_cell.angle_gamma   90.00
#
_symmetry.space_group_name_H-M   'P 1'
#
loop_
_entity.id
_entity.type
_entity.pdbx_description
1 polymer ?
#
loop_
_entity_poly.entity_id
_entity_poly.type
_entity_poly.pdbx_seq_one_letter_code
_entity_poly.pdbx_strand_id
1 'polypeptide(L)'
;MFDATENDPISPAMRALLEVFSTELSEVKFPDVDAEVLEEAAGRVRAQAEAVAKAQAALEAARQALGESQEALLQKGQRALSYARVFAEEDAELSTKLEAISLPKPARKVVRADGSVVAEAPAQNDETAPRRRGRPPKSRPSAPLFADGSSPEALSATEVAEASVPAARPAAA
;
A
#
# COMPACT_ATOMS: atom_id res chain seq x y z
N MET A 1 17.85 -9.04 5.57
CA MET A 1 17.22 -10.05 6.45
C MET A 1 16.75 -9.28 7.67
N PHE A 2 15.45 -9.18 7.91
CA PHE A 2 14.95 -8.69 9.19
C PHE A 2 15.05 -9.86 10.16
N ASP A 3 15.76 -9.66 11.26
CA ASP A 3 15.97 -10.71 12.25
C ASP A 3 14.61 -11.12 12.82
N ALA A 4 14.26 -12.40 12.69
CA ALA A 4 13.05 -12.96 13.28
C ALA A 4 13.02 -12.78 14.82
N THR A 5 14.18 -12.50 15.42
CA THR A 5 14.33 -12.10 16.82
C THR A 5 13.98 -10.64 17.07
N GLU A 6 14.15 -9.71 16.13
CA GLU A 6 13.73 -8.31 16.33
C GLU A 6 12.21 -8.16 16.33
N ASN A 7 11.49 -9.04 15.64
CA ASN A 7 10.04 -9.00 15.50
C ASN A 7 9.30 -10.07 16.33
N ASP A 8 9.98 -10.74 17.27
CA ASP A 8 9.32 -11.65 18.21
C ASP A 8 8.42 -10.80 19.13
N PRO A 9 7.12 -11.16 19.29
CA PRO A 9 6.20 -10.47 20.20
C PRO A 9 6.65 -10.48 21.67
N ILE A 10 7.62 -11.34 22.03
CA ILE A 10 8.19 -11.41 23.37
C ILE A 10 9.35 -10.42 23.51
N SER A 11 9.37 -9.66 24.62
CA SER A 11 10.44 -8.70 24.89
C SER A 11 11.83 -9.36 24.97
N PRO A 12 12.91 -8.68 24.56
CA PRO A 12 14.26 -9.25 24.61
C PRO A 12 14.69 -9.70 26.01
N ALA A 13 14.28 -8.96 27.05
CA ALA A 13 14.57 -9.31 28.44
C ALA A 13 13.89 -10.61 28.89
N MET A 14 12.67 -10.87 28.43
CA MET A 14 11.96 -12.11 28.73
C MET A 14 12.56 -13.31 27.99
N ARG A 15 13.08 -13.09 26.78
CA ARG A 15 13.82 -14.12 26.04
C ARG A 15 15.13 -14.50 26.73
N ALA A 16 15.88 -13.51 27.22
CA ALA A 16 17.07 -13.77 28.02
C ALA A 16 16.72 -14.55 29.31
N LEU A 17 15.59 -14.25 29.95
CA LEU A 17 15.12 -15.02 31.10
C LEU A 17 14.79 -16.48 30.73
N LEU A 18 14.08 -16.71 29.62
CA LEU A 18 13.80 -18.05 29.11
C LEU A 18 15.08 -18.84 28.83
N GLU A 19 16.09 -18.19 28.26
CA GLU A 19 17.39 -18.79 27.99
C GLU A 19 18.09 -19.22 29.29
N VAL A 20 18.13 -18.36 30.31
CA VAL A 20 18.70 -18.68 31.64
C VAL A 20 17.94 -19.84 32.29
N PHE A 21 16.61 -19.87 32.20
CA PHE A 21 15.80 -20.97 32.72
C PHE A 21 16.03 -22.29 31.97
N SER A 22 16.28 -22.22 30.66
CA SER A 22 16.55 -23.40 29.82
C SER A 22 17.97 -23.96 29.99
N THR A 23 18.93 -23.14 30.42
CA THR A 23 20.35 -23.49 30.49
C THR A 23 20.80 -23.68 31.93
N GLU A 24 20.94 -22.58 32.68
CA GLU A 24 21.53 -22.52 34.01
C GLU A 24 20.60 -23.06 35.11
N LEU A 25 19.28 -22.89 34.96
CA LEU A 25 18.29 -23.32 35.96
C LEU A 25 17.49 -24.56 35.51
N SER A 26 18.00 -25.30 34.52
CA SER A 26 17.32 -26.47 33.95
C SER A 26 17.05 -27.59 34.97
N GLU A 27 17.89 -27.71 36.00
CA GLU A 27 17.75 -28.70 37.08
C GLU A 27 16.79 -28.23 38.20
N VAL A 28 16.44 -26.94 38.25
CA VAL A 28 15.63 -26.36 39.33
C VAL A 28 14.16 -26.29 38.92
N LYS A 29 13.34 -27.14 39.53
CA LYS A 29 11.88 -27.14 39.33
C LYS A 29 11.20 -26.30 40.41
N PHE A 30 10.73 -25.11 40.04
CA PHE A 30 9.84 -24.32 40.88
C PHE A 30 8.38 -24.67 40.56
N PRO A 31 7.48 -24.74 41.56
CA PRO A 31 6.05 -24.85 41.31
C PRO A 31 5.58 -23.67 40.45
N ASP A 32 4.84 -23.96 39.38
CA ASP A 32 4.25 -23.00 38.44
C ASP A 32 5.23 -22.11 37.64
N VAL A 33 6.54 -22.25 37.83
CA VAL A 33 7.56 -21.40 37.18
C VAL A 33 8.80 -22.23 36.82
N ASP A 34 8.63 -23.22 35.96
CA ASP A 34 9.75 -23.96 35.38
C ASP A 34 9.97 -23.59 33.90
N ALA A 35 11.05 -24.10 33.30
CA ALA A 35 11.39 -23.83 31.91
C ALA A 35 10.27 -24.24 30.94
N GLU A 36 9.60 -25.37 31.19
CA GLU A 36 8.51 -25.88 30.36
C GLU A 36 7.29 -24.95 30.41
N VAL A 37 6.85 -24.55 31.60
CA VAL A 37 5.72 -23.64 31.79
C VAL A 37 5.98 -22.27 31.15
N LEU A 38 7.20 -21.74 31.29
CA LEU A 38 7.58 -20.47 30.70
C LEU A 38 7.67 -20.56 29.16
N GLU A 39 8.18 -21.67 28.62
CA GLU A 39 8.22 -21.91 27.17
C GLU A 39 6.82 -22.10 26.58
N GLU A 40 5.92 -22.80 27.27
CA GLU A 40 4.51 -22.90 26.88
C GLU A 40 3.81 -21.53 26.91
N ALA A 41 4.07 -20.70 27.94
CA ALA A 41 3.55 -19.34 28.00
C ALA A 41 4.08 -18.48 26.84
N ALA A 42 5.38 -18.57 26.53
CA ALA A 42 5.99 -17.92 25.38
C ALA A 42 5.36 -18.39 24.05
N GLY A 43 5.15 -19.70 23.89
CA GLY A 43 4.47 -20.27 22.74
C GLY A 43 3.05 -19.74 22.56
N ARG A 44 2.29 -19.61 23.66
CA ARG A 44 0.95 -19.01 23.64
C ARG A 44 0.98 -17.54 23.19
N VAL A 45 1.93 -16.74 23.67
CA VAL A 45 2.07 -15.34 23.25
C VAL A 45 2.38 -15.25 21.75
N ARG A 46 3.30 -16.08 21.24
CA ARG A 46 3.62 -16.12 19.81
C ARG A 46 2.41 -16.52 18.96
N ALA A 47 1.68 -17.55 19.36
CA ALA A 47 0.47 -17.98 18.66
C ALA A 47 -0.61 -16.88 18.65
N GLN A 48 -0.79 -16.16 19.77
CA GLN A 48 -1.72 -15.04 19.84
C GLN A 48 -1.28 -13.87 18.95
N ALA A 49 0.01 -13.55 18.91
CA ALA A 49 0.54 -12.51 18.03
C ALA A 49 0.32 -12.84 16.55
N GLU A 50 0.54 -14.09 16.14
CA GLU A 50 0.22 -14.55 14.78
C GLU A 50 -1.28 -14.43 14.47
N ALA A 51 -2.14 -14.78 15.44
CA ALA A 51 -3.59 -14.63 15.27
C ALA A 51 -3.99 -13.15 15.09
N VAL A 52 -3.37 -12.24 15.85
CA VAL A 52 -3.55 -10.79 15.69
C VAL A 52 -3.09 -10.33 14.31
N ALA A 53 -1.90 -10.74 13.86
CA ALA A 53 -1.37 -10.38 12.55
C ALA A 53 -2.31 -10.84 11.41
N LYS A 54 -2.84 -12.08 11.50
CA LYS A 54 -3.82 -12.61 10.55
C LYS A 54 -5.12 -11.79 10.56
N ALA A 55 -5.62 -11.45 11.75
CA ALA A 55 -6.84 -10.65 11.89
C ALA A 55 -6.66 -9.22 11.34
N GLN A 56 -5.49 -8.61 11.53
CA GLN A 56 -5.15 -7.30 10.98
C GLN A 56 -5.09 -7.34 9.45
N ALA A 57 -4.44 -8.34 8.86
CA ALA A 57 -4.42 -8.52 7.41
C ALA A 57 -5.83 -8.70 6.83
N ALA A 58 -6.68 -9.50 7.49
CA ALA A 58 -8.08 -9.67 7.08
C ALA A 58 -8.88 -8.36 7.19
N LEU A 59 -8.64 -7.58 8.23
CA LEU A 59 -9.26 -6.28 8.44
C LEU A 59 -8.88 -5.31 7.32
N GLU A 60 -7.60 -5.24 6.96
CA GLU A 60 -7.10 -4.37 5.90
C GLU A 60 -7.70 -4.75 4.54
N ALA A 61 -7.76 -6.04 4.23
CA ALA A 61 -8.44 -6.55 3.04
C ALA A 61 -9.92 -6.17 3.02
N ALA A 62 -10.62 -6.30 4.15
CA ALA A 62 -12.03 -5.91 4.26
C ALA A 62 -12.23 -4.40 4.07
N ARG A 63 -11.34 -3.56 4.61
CA ARG A 63 -11.37 -2.10 4.40
C ARG A 63 -11.15 -1.73 2.93
N GLN A 64 -10.22 -2.42 2.26
CA GLN A 64 -9.98 -2.21 0.84
C GLN A 64 -11.23 -2.59 0.01
N ALA A 65 -11.78 -3.78 0.23
CA ALA A 65 -12.99 -4.24 -0.44
C ALA A 65 -14.19 -3.31 -0.20
N LEU A 66 -14.32 -2.78 1.02
CA LEU A 66 -15.33 -1.78 1.35
C LEU A 66 -15.12 -0.50 0.52
N GLY A 67 -13.88 0.03 0.46
CA GLY A 67 -13.55 1.19 -0.37
C GLY A 67 -13.89 0.98 -1.84
N GLU A 68 -13.50 -0.16 -2.41
CA GLU A 68 -13.81 -0.53 -3.80
C GLU A 68 -15.33 -0.60 -4.05
N SER A 69 -16.09 -1.18 -3.12
CA SER A 69 -17.55 -1.26 -3.22
C SER A 69 -18.22 0.11 -3.15
N GLN A 70 -17.71 1.02 -2.30
CA GLN A 70 -18.21 2.38 -2.18
C GLN A 70 -17.91 3.19 -3.44
N GLU A 71 -16.71 3.07 -4.01
CA GLU A 71 -16.36 3.71 -5.28
C GLU A 71 -17.24 3.21 -6.43
N ALA A 72 -17.46 1.89 -6.53
CA ALA A 72 -18.35 1.31 -7.52
C ALA A 72 -19.79 1.82 -7.37
N LEU A 73 -20.27 1.96 -6.13
CA LEU A 73 -21.59 2.52 -5.83
C LEU A 73 -21.68 3.99 -6.24
N LEU A 74 -20.66 4.81 -5.94
CA LEU A 74 -20.62 6.22 -6.34
C LEU A 74 -20.61 6.39 -7.86
N GLN A 75 -19.84 5.58 -8.59
CA GLN A 75 -19.83 5.60 -10.05
C GLN A 75 -21.21 5.27 -10.64
N LYS A 76 -21.87 4.23 -10.11
CA LYS A 76 -23.23 3.87 -10.51
C LYS A 76 -24.23 4.96 -10.16
N GLY A 77 -24.13 5.54 -8.96
CA GLY A 77 -24.98 6.64 -8.50
C GLY A 77 -24.86 7.87 -9.39
N GLN A 78 -23.64 8.22 -9.82
CA GLN A 78 -23.44 9.33 -10.76
C GLN A 78 -24.01 9.05 -12.15
N ARG A 79 -23.84 7.84 -12.69
CA ARG A 79 -24.46 7.46 -13.96
C ARG A 79 -25.98 7.49 -13.87
N ALA A 80 -26.54 6.95 -12.78
CA ALA A 80 -27.97 6.97 -12.52
C ALA A 80 -28.51 8.40 -12.41
N LEU A 81 -27.78 9.29 -11.74
CA LEU A 81 -28.15 10.70 -11.63
C LEU A 81 -28.11 11.38 -13.00
N SER A 82 -27.09 11.13 -13.82
CA SER A 82 -27.04 11.63 -15.20
C SER A 82 -28.22 11.14 -16.04
N TYR A 83 -28.60 9.86 -15.95
CA TYR A 83 -29.76 9.33 -16.65
C TYR A 83 -31.07 9.92 -16.13
N ALA A 84 -31.20 10.07 -14.81
CA ALA A 84 -32.35 10.70 -14.20
C ALA A 84 -32.49 12.17 -14.63
N ARG A 85 -31.38 12.89 -14.83
CA ARG A 85 -31.39 14.26 -15.34
C ARG A 85 -31.91 14.33 -16.78
N VAL A 86 -31.44 13.46 -17.67
CA VAL A 86 -31.93 13.40 -19.07
C VAL A 86 -33.42 13.07 -19.11
N PHE A 87 -33.87 12.14 -18.26
CA PHE A 87 -35.29 11.81 -18.15
C PHE A 87 -36.14 12.98 -17.59
N ALA A 88 -35.58 13.74 -16.66
CA ALA A 88 -36.23 14.89 -16.04
C ALA A 88 -36.16 16.19 -16.87
N GLU A 89 -35.58 16.17 -18.07
CA GLU A 89 -35.59 17.34 -18.97
C GLU A 89 -37.02 17.76 -19.35
N GLU A 90 -37.95 16.79 -19.37
CA GLU A 90 -39.37 17.01 -19.67
C GLU A 90 -40.20 17.37 -18.42
N ASP A 91 -39.64 17.24 -17.21
CA ASP A 91 -40.33 17.49 -15.93
C ASP A 91 -39.50 18.39 -14.99
N ALA A 92 -39.87 19.67 -14.95
CA ALA A 92 -39.17 20.73 -14.20
C ALA A 92 -39.18 20.53 -12.66
N GLU A 93 -40.18 19.83 -12.11
CA GLU A 93 -40.20 19.54 -10.67
C GLU A 93 -39.24 18.42 -10.30
N LEU A 94 -39.03 17.48 -11.22
CA LEU A 94 -38.18 16.31 -11.04
C LEU A 94 -36.70 16.68 -11.20
N SER A 95 -36.38 17.59 -12.12
CA SER A 95 -35.01 18.12 -12.28
C SER A 95 -34.55 18.91 -11.04
N THR A 96 -35.42 19.76 -10.48
CA THR A 96 -35.13 20.53 -9.24
C THR A 96 -34.82 19.59 -8.06
N LYS A 97 -35.55 18.46 -7.93
CA LYS A 97 -35.31 17.44 -6.89
C LYS A 97 -33.99 16.69 -7.11
N LEU A 98 -33.60 16.41 -8.35
CA LEU A 98 -32.34 15.74 -8.69
C LEU A 98 -31.12 16.66 -8.57
N GLU A 99 -31.29 17.97 -8.72
CA GLU A 99 -30.23 18.96 -8.46
C GLU A 99 -29.93 19.12 -6.97
N ALA A 100 -30.94 18.98 -6.11
CA ALA A 100 -30.75 18.96 -4.66
C ALA A 100 -29.95 17.73 -4.18
N ILE A 101 -30.02 16.61 -4.90
CA ILE A 101 -29.25 15.40 -4.60
C ILE A 101 -27.87 15.52 -5.25
N SER A 102 -26.90 16.06 -4.52
CA SER A 102 -25.50 16.06 -4.97
C SER A 102 -24.72 14.91 -4.32
N LEU A 103 -24.33 13.92 -5.12
CA LEU A 103 -23.34 12.93 -4.67
C LEU A 103 -21.95 13.58 -4.63
N PRO A 104 -21.09 13.22 -3.66
CA PRO A 104 -19.71 13.67 -3.66
C PRO A 104 -19.06 13.26 -5.00
N LYS A 105 -18.53 14.25 -5.72
CA LYS A 105 -17.81 14.01 -6.97
C LYS A 105 -16.65 13.08 -6.65
N PRO A 106 -16.40 12.04 -7.46
CA PRO A 106 -15.26 11.18 -7.20
C PRO A 106 -14.04 12.08 -7.41
N ALA A 107 -13.25 12.26 -6.36
CA ALA A 107 -11.99 12.97 -6.49
C ALA A 107 -11.19 12.21 -7.54
N ARG A 108 -11.13 12.75 -8.77
CA ARG A 108 -10.14 12.32 -9.75
C ARG A 108 -8.81 12.57 -9.06
N LYS A 109 -8.22 11.53 -8.47
CA LYS A 109 -6.79 11.49 -8.19
C LYS A 109 -6.13 11.60 -9.54
N VAL A 110 -5.96 12.84 -10.00
CA VAL A 110 -4.98 13.18 -11.00
C VAL A 110 -3.67 12.81 -10.34
N VAL A 111 -3.13 11.64 -10.71
CA VAL A 111 -1.72 11.35 -10.52
C VAL A 111 -0.99 12.40 -11.36
N ARG A 112 -0.75 13.56 -10.76
CA ARG A 112 0.35 14.40 -11.19
C ARG A 112 1.58 13.59 -10.82
N ALA A 113 2.21 13.02 -11.85
CA ALA A 113 3.64 12.81 -11.79
C ALA A 113 4.29 14.14 -11.39
N ASP A 114 5.31 14.03 -10.54
CA ASP A 114 6.01 15.09 -9.81
C ASP A 114 5.39 15.53 -8.48
N GLY A 115 6.15 15.21 -7.43
CA GLY A 115 5.79 15.36 -6.04
C GLY A 115 5.57 16.81 -5.63
N SER A 116 4.46 17.03 -4.95
CA SER A 116 4.37 18.03 -3.89
C SER A 116 3.05 17.79 -3.15
N VAL A 117 3.15 17.13 -2.00
CA VAL A 117 2.11 17.24 -0.97
C VAL A 117 2.25 18.63 -0.36
N VAL A 118 1.48 19.59 -0.87
CA VAL A 118 1.10 20.76 -0.08
C VAL A 118 -0.35 20.54 0.29
N ALA A 119 -0.54 19.97 1.48
CA ALA A 119 -1.79 20.06 2.20
C ALA A 119 -2.04 21.56 2.46
N GLU A 120 -3.19 22.03 1.98
CA GLU A 120 -3.70 23.38 2.20
C GLU A 120 -4.11 23.48 3.68
N ALA A 121 -3.22 24.05 4.49
CA ALA A 121 -3.51 24.52 5.85
C ALA A 121 -3.69 26.04 5.80
N PRO A 122 -4.70 26.63 6.47
CA PRO A 122 -4.93 28.07 6.44
C PRO A 122 -3.79 28.79 7.17
N ALA A 123 -3.18 29.75 6.47
CA ALA A 123 -2.12 30.60 6.96
C ALA A 123 -2.65 31.67 7.93
N GLN A 124 -2.29 31.57 9.22
CA GLN A 124 -2.26 32.71 10.14
C GLN A 124 -1.15 32.50 11.18
N ASN A 125 0.04 33.05 10.92
CA ASN A 125 0.92 33.70 11.90
C ASN A 125 2.19 34.20 11.20
N ASP A 126 2.13 35.45 10.74
CA ASP A 126 3.30 36.31 10.55
C ASP A 126 3.81 36.71 11.93
N GLU A 127 4.98 36.22 12.36
CA GLU A 127 5.95 37.01 13.14
C GLU A 127 7.25 36.19 13.33
N THR A 128 8.40 36.80 12.99
CA THR A 128 9.77 36.44 13.41
C THR A 128 10.44 35.14 12.91
N ALA A 129 11.17 35.25 11.78
CA ALA A 129 12.42 34.49 11.61
C ALA A 129 13.45 35.29 10.75
N PRO A 130 14.66 35.58 11.28
CA PRO A 130 15.61 36.51 10.67
C PRO A 130 16.33 35.96 9.45
N ARG A 131 16.32 36.75 8.37
CA ARG A 131 17.12 36.54 7.16
C ARG A 131 18.62 36.60 7.47
N ARG A 132 19.35 35.48 7.35
CA ARG A 132 20.81 35.51 7.22
C ARG A 132 21.35 34.47 6.23
N ARG A 133 21.78 35.03 5.08
CA ARG A 133 23.05 34.83 4.37
C ARG A 133 23.69 33.45 4.47
N GLY A 134 23.79 32.74 3.34
CA GLY A 134 24.69 31.59 3.27
C GLY A 134 24.73 30.73 2.01
N ARG A 135 24.07 31.08 0.88
CA ARG A 135 24.35 30.34 -0.36
C ARG A 135 24.17 31.19 -1.63
N PRO A 136 25.25 31.44 -2.39
CA PRO A 136 25.17 32.13 -3.68
C PRO A 136 24.41 31.26 -4.71
N PRO A 137 23.52 31.84 -5.53
CA PRO A 137 22.79 31.08 -6.55
C PRO A 137 23.53 30.98 -7.90
N LYS A 138 23.24 29.86 -8.60
CA LYS A 138 23.42 29.55 -10.04
C LYS A 138 24.85 29.32 -10.58
N SER A 139 25.10 28.06 -10.97
CA SER A 139 25.73 27.74 -12.25
C SER A 139 24.99 26.58 -12.92
N ARG A 140 24.42 26.85 -14.10
CA ARG A 140 24.11 25.83 -15.11
C ARG A 140 25.43 25.50 -15.82
N PRO A 141 25.84 24.24 -15.94
CA PRO A 141 26.72 23.84 -17.03
C PRO A 141 25.86 23.31 -18.17
N SER A 142 25.81 24.08 -19.26
CA SER A 142 25.47 23.60 -20.60
C SER A 142 26.49 22.53 -21.00
N ALA A 143 26.06 21.27 -21.05
CA ALA A 143 26.84 20.19 -21.64
C ALA A 143 26.54 20.10 -23.15
N PRO A 144 27.55 19.77 -23.97
CA PRO A 144 27.55 20.01 -25.40
C PRO A 144 26.57 19.12 -26.18
N LEU A 145 25.89 19.77 -27.12
CA LEU A 145 25.29 19.21 -28.32
C LEU A 145 26.35 18.36 -29.06
N PHE A 146 26.08 17.06 -29.25
CA PHE A 146 26.79 16.09 -30.09
C PHE A 146 28.15 15.56 -29.57
N ALA A 147 28.09 14.56 -28.71
CA ALA A 147 29.15 13.55 -28.57
C ALA A 147 28.50 12.19 -28.32
N ASP A 148 28.03 11.56 -29.38
CA ASP A 148 28.30 10.14 -29.70
C ASP A 148 27.51 9.76 -30.96
N GLY A 149 28.25 9.52 -32.04
CA GLY A 149 27.73 8.82 -33.20
C GLY A 149 27.54 7.36 -32.81
N SER A 150 26.29 6.96 -32.58
CA SER A 150 25.86 5.57 -32.64
C SER A 150 24.61 5.50 -33.49
N SER A 151 24.82 5.06 -34.74
CA SER A 151 23.79 4.80 -35.75
C SER A 151 22.67 3.90 -35.21
N PRO A 152 21.40 4.22 -35.50
CA PRO A 152 20.30 3.28 -35.33
C PRO A 152 20.17 2.42 -36.59
N GLU A 153 21.05 1.44 -36.78
CA GLU A 153 20.94 0.48 -37.88
C GLU A 153 21.40 -0.92 -37.45
N ALA A 154 20.78 -1.48 -36.40
CA ALA A 154 21.04 -2.86 -35.98
C ALA A 154 19.92 -3.50 -35.13
N LEU A 155 18.64 -3.23 -35.38
CA LEU A 155 17.53 -3.96 -34.72
C LEU A 155 16.40 -4.39 -35.66
N SER A 156 16.69 -4.56 -36.95
CA SER A 156 15.74 -5.12 -37.92
C SER A 156 16.31 -6.35 -38.62
N ALA A 157 16.67 -7.38 -37.85
CA ALA A 157 16.88 -8.74 -38.36
C ALA A 157 17.10 -9.77 -37.22
N THR A 158 16.05 -10.10 -36.48
CA THR A 158 15.93 -11.30 -35.62
C THR A 158 14.47 -11.29 -35.15
N GLU A 159 13.62 -12.30 -35.25
CA GLU A 159 13.69 -13.66 -35.72
C GLU A 159 12.23 -14.10 -35.62
N VAL A 160 11.55 -14.34 -36.75
CA VAL A 160 10.21 -14.94 -36.73
C VAL A 160 10.42 -16.43 -36.47
N ALA A 161 10.61 -16.75 -35.18
CA ALA A 161 10.69 -18.11 -34.69
C ALA A 161 9.29 -18.73 -34.73
N GLU A 162 9.05 -19.38 -35.86
CA GLU A 162 8.25 -20.56 -36.06
C GLU A 162 8.13 -21.44 -34.80
N ALA A 163 7.04 -21.29 -34.05
CA ALA A 163 6.64 -22.21 -32.99
C ALA A 163 5.44 -23.04 -33.48
N SER A 164 5.78 -24.09 -34.22
CA SER A 164 4.96 -25.26 -34.51
C SER A 164 4.37 -25.83 -33.20
N VAL A 165 3.05 -25.91 -33.14
CA VAL A 165 2.30 -26.56 -32.06
C VAL A 165 2.08 -28.03 -32.44
N PRO A 166 2.72 -29.01 -31.77
CA PRO A 166 2.32 -30.40 -31.93
C PRO A 166 1.08 -30.66 -31.07
N ALA A 167 -0.09 -30.68 -31.72
CA ALA A 167 -1.33 -31.18 -31.13
C ALA A 167 -1.27 -32.71 -31.00
N ALA A 168 -0.72 -33.19 -29.89
CA ALA A 168 -0.86 -34.58 -29.45
C ALA A 168 -2.30 -34.80 -28.95
N ARG A 169 -3.10 -35.56 -29.70
CA ARG A 169 -4.35 -36.17 -29.23
C ARG A 169 -4.08 -37.63 -28.84
N PRO A 170 -4.42 -38.07 -27.61
CA PRO A 170 -4.41 -39.48 -27.27
C PRO A 170 -5.74 -40.17 -27.66
N ALA A 171 -5.59 -41.40 -28.15
CA ALA A 171 -6.47 -42.58 -28.03
C ALA A 171 -7.94 -42.51 -28.51
N ALA A 172 -8.25 -43.28 -29.57
CA ALA A 172 -9.44 -44.14 -29.67
C ALA A 172 -9.37 -45.03 -30.93
N ALA A 173 -9.03 -46.32 -30.75
CA ALA A 173 -9.52 -47.48 -31.51
C ALA A 173 -8.89 -48.76 -30.94
#